data_AF-A0A4U8QAR4-F1
#
_entry.id   AF-A0A4U8QAR4-F1
#
_cell.length_a   1.000
_cell.length_b   1.000
_cell.length_c   1.000
_cell.angle_alpha   90.00
_cell.angle_beta   90.00
_cell.angle_gamma   90.00
#
_symmetry.space_group_name_H-M   'P 1'
#
loop_
_entity.id
_entity.type
_entity.pdbx_description
1 polymer ?
#
loop_
_entity_poly.entity_id
_entity_poly.type
_entity_poly.pdbx_seq_one_letter_code
_entity_poly.pdbx_strand_id
1 'polypeptide(L)'
;MWLDKESPIDLLAYSPFAELITNITANERLNPLTIGLFGRWGAGKSTLLKLVEKNIDERDVTKKKFVCVSLNSWVFEGYDDAKSAIMESLLRALMDNQPAFEELKDDIKGLIGRINFMKLGAATIRHGMPLIMSAINPATATLTMAQYFSKTKRKEILDDIKQVWNEKEVEENKDTAVENIRLFRKEFSDLIDKSHIDNLIVMIDDLDRCTPERVIETLEAVKLFLSVPKSTFIIAVDSQVMKYSIENKYPKITEGSEDFSDSYIEKIIQLPINIPELSETDIKNYLLLLICELFLSKGVPSIKANQLEILLSKVKEANIFVNGVKIDLEFVKSAFEHYDDSVLECGTINEFERMFEIIAKTSDVIASTLKGNPRQAKRFLNSFLIRKNLAEIYYKTDKEFNYAILAKLMALEYIDTGRFKELYKWAVENQKNPKIKELESITSISRNDEELPEEYRKWSDEKIVRWLKSDPIDLYEKKLLKYFYLTRESLDINVSVSDSLGKVELTIFNKILQSKRATDYGRTVEKLKDNKEIKYTKILDALIEEFRKNCKLLEKMQPIYICYSDYRSEIKDVLKKMKITEINLQTATVLSSMYQVDKSGFSDVVESLKNKGLDQSIVEIIVKEK
;
A
#
# COMPACT_ATOMS: atom_id res chain seq x y z
N MET A 1 14.31 -7.50 -13.19
CA MET A 1 13.32 -6.89 -12.27
C MET A 1 13.00 -7.90 -11.18
N TRP A 2 12.61 -7.43 -10.00
CA TRP A 2 12.28 -8.28 -8.85
C TRP A 2 10.78 -8.46 -8.74
N LEU A 3 10.34 -9.67 -8.40
CA LEU A 3 8.95 -9.87 -7.97
C LEU A 3 8.75 -9.24 -6.59
N ASP A 4 7.54 -8.71 -6.37
CA ASP A 4 7.09 -8.23 -5.06
C ASP A 4 6.69 -9.43 -4.18
N LYS A 5 7.65 -10.35 -3.98
CA LYS A 5 7.55 -11.58 -3.19
C LYS A 5 8.79 -11.75 -2.31
N GLU A 6 8.66 -12.61 -1.32
CA GLU A 6 9.73 -13.12 -0.47
C GLU A 6 10.87 -13.71 -1.30
N SER A 7 12.10 -13.50 -0.83
CA SER A 7 13.31 -14.00 -1.49
C SER A 7 13.97 -15.07 -0.61
N PRO A 8 14.43 -16.20 -1.17
CA PRO A 8 15.28 -17.14 -0.42
C PRO A 8 16.74 -16.64 -0.30
N ILE A 9 17.09 -15.53 -0.97
CA ILE A 9 18.43 -14.91 -0.91
C ILE A 9 18.44 -13.84 0.17
N ASP A 10 19.35 -13.96 1.12
CA ASP A 10 19.50 -13.01 2.23
C ASP A 10 20.32 -11.77 1.82
N LEU A 11 19.64 -10.79 1.23
CA LEU A 11 20.22 -9.47 0.95
C LEU A 11 20.04 -8.49 2.11
N LEU A 12 19.36 -8.90 3.19
CA LEU A 12 18.96 -8.04 4.33
C LEU A 12 19.72 -8.37 5.62
N ALA A 13 20.65 -9.33 5.56
CA ALA A 13 21.36 -9.86 6.71
C ALA A 13 20.43 -10.41 7.80
N TYR A 14 19.35 -11.08 7.40
CA TYR A 14 18.40 -11.75 8.29
C TYR A 14 18.84 -13.17 8.70
N SER A 15 19.96 -13.67 8.17
CA SER A 15 20.52 -14.98 8.51
C SER A 15 20.69 -15.21 10.02
N PRO A 16 21.21 -14.26 10.84
CA PRO A 16 21.32 -14.46 12.29
C PRO A 16 19.95 -14.63 12.98
N PHE A 17 18.92 -13.90 12.53
CA PHE A 17 17.56 -14.06 13.04
C PHE A 17 16.97 -15.40 12.62
N ALA A 18 17.20 -15.82 11.37
CA ALA A 18 16.74 -17.10 10.87
C ALA A 18 17.38 -18.26 11.66
N GLU A 19 18.70 -18.20 11.88
CA GLU A 19 19.46 -19.18 12.65
C GLU A 19 19.00 -19.22 14.12
N LEU A 20 18.76 -18.06 14.75
CA LEU A 20 18.20 -17.97 16.09
C LEU A 20 16.85 -18.69 16.18
N ILE A 21 15.92 -18.38 15.27
CA ILE A 21 14.58 -18.99 15.25
C ILE A 21 14.71 -20.50 15.03
N THR A 22 15.53 -20.95 14.08
CA THR A 22 15.78 -22.38 13.82
C THR A 22 16.37 -23.10 15.04
N ASN A 23 17.27 -22.45 15.78
CA ASN A 23 17.85 -23.04 16.99
C ASN A 23 16.83 -23.13 18.14
N ILE A 24 15.95 -22.14 18.27
CA ILE A 24 14.85 -22.14 19.23
C ILE A 24 13.85 -23.24 18.89
N THR A 25 13.44 -23.38 17.62
CA THR A 25 12.50 -24.42 17.19
C THR A 25 13.08 -25.82 17.33
N ALA A 26 14.40 -25.97 17.31
CA ALA A 26 15.06 -27.26 17.53
C ALA A 26 15.15 -27.69 19.01
N ASN A 27 14.79 -26.81 19.94
CA ASN A 27 14.87 -27.07 21.37
C ASN A 27 13.55 -27.63 21.93
N GLU A 28 13.51 -28.95 22.10
CA GLU A 28 12.34 -29.70 22.60
C GLU A 28 11.82 -29.22 23.97
N ARG A 29 12.70 -28.66 24.81
CA ARG A 29 12.30 -28.15 26.13
C ARG A 29 11.36 -26.96 26.07
N LEU A 30 11.27 -26.30 24.91
CA LEU A 30 10.42 -25.13 24.70
C LEU A 30 9.04 -25.52 24.15
N ASN A 31 8.82 -26.77 23.73
CA ASN A 31 7.55 -27.18 23.15
C ASN A 31 6.46 -27.44 24.21
N PRO A 32 5.18 -27.09 23.94
CA PRO A 32 4.70 -26.32 22.79
C PRO A 32 5.08 -24.83 22.87
N LEU A 33 5.49 -24.26 21.74
CA LEU A 33 5.93 -22.86 21.66
C LEU A 33 5.10 -22.07 20.64
N THR A 34 4.79 -20.81 20.95
CA THR A 34 4.31 -19.83 19.96
C THR A 34 5.24 -18.62 19.95
N ILE A 35 5.88 -18.41 18.82
CA ILE A 35 6.79 -17.31 18.52
C ILE A 35 6.00 -16.25 17.75
N GLY A 36 6.01 -15.01 18.21
CA GLY A 36 5.45 -13.87 17.49
C GLY A 36 6.57 -13.16 16.75
N LEU A 37 6.53 -13.17 15.42
CA LEU A 37 7.47 -12.45 14.58
C LEU A 37 6.88 -11.09 14.20
N PHE A 38 7.26 -10.06 14.96
CA PHE A 38 6.72 -8.72 14.82
C PHE A 38 7.57 -7.85 13.92
N GLY A 39 6.91 -7.12 13.03
CA GLY A 39 7.57 -6.15 12.15
C GLY A 39 6.55 -5.39 11.32
N ARG A 40 6.89 -4.14 10.97
CA ARG A 40 6.00 -3.29 10.18
C ARG A 40 5.71 -3.90 8.81
N TRP A 41 4.64 -3.46 8.18
CA TRP A 41 4.33 -3.91 6.82
C TRP A 41 5.49 -3.62 5.85
N GLY A 42 5.96 -4.66 5.17
CA GLY A 42 7.11 -4.58 4.27
C GLY A 42 8.49 -4.71 4.92
N ALA A 43 8.59 -4.95 6.24
CA ALA A 43 9.87 -5.16 6.95
C ALA A 43 10.59 -6.48 6.58
N GLY A 44 9.97 -7.36 5.78
CA GLY A 44 10.57 -8.62 5.34
C GLY A 44 10.29 -9.83 6.24
N LYS A 45 9.20 -9.82 7.02
CA LYS A 45 8.73 -10.97 7.83
C LYS A 45 8.67 -12.27 7.01
N SER A 46 8.00 -12.25 5.86
CA SER A 46 7.88 -13.40 4.94
C SER A 46 9.24 -13.88 4.40
N THR A 47 10.19 -12.94 4.19
CA THR A 47 11.55 -13.28 3.77
C THR A 47 12.30 -14.00 4.89
N LEU A 48 12.19 -13.52 6.12
CA LEU A 48 12.76 -14.20 7.28
C LEU A 48 12.14 -15.58 7.50
N LEU A 49 10.82 -15.73 7.40
CA LEU A 49 10.16 -17.04 7.46
C LEU A 49 10.70 -18.00 6.39
N LYS A 50 10.91 -17.53 5.16
CA LYS A 50 11.49 -18.34 4.07
C LYS A 50 12.92 -18.79 4.36
N LEU A 51 13.72 -17.93 5.00
CA LEU A 51 15.08 -18.30 5.46
C LEU A 51 15.04 -19.33 6.58
N VAL A 52 14.09 -19.22 7.52
CA VAL A 52 13.89 -20.21 8.59
C VAL A 52 13.47 -21.56 8.00
N GLU A 53 12.54 -21.57 7.04
CA GLU A 53 12.10 -22.78 6.34
C GLU A 53 13.28 -23.46 5.64
N LYS A 54 14.08 -22.70 4.88
CA LYS A 54 15.31 -23.19 4.26
C LYS A 54 16.29 -23.79 5.27
N ASN A 55 16.54 -23.10 6.38
CA ASN A 55 17.44 -23.59 7.43
C ASN A 55 16.93 -24.89 8.10
N ILE A 56 15.61 -25.10 8.16
CA ILE A 56 15.02 -26.33 8.68
C ILE A 56 15.17 -27.46 7.65
N ASP A 57 14.94 -27.18 6.37
CA ASP A 57 15.05 -28.18 5.29
C ASP A 57 16.49 -28.64 5.06
N GLU A 58 17.48 -27.75 5.23
CA GLU A 58 18.90 -28.05 5.09
C GLU A 58 19.51 -28.74 6.32
N ARG A 59 18.76 -28.89 7.41
CA ARG A 59 19.26 -29.61 8.60
C ARG A 59 19.39 -31.10 8.33
N ASP A 60 20.35 -31.70 9.03
CA ASP A 60 20.58 -33.13 9.01
C ASP A 60 19.40 -33.89 9.64
N VAL A 61 18.55 -34.44 8.76
CA VAL A 61 17.34 -35.20 9.10
C VAL A 61 17.66 -36.43 9.96
N THR A 62 18.91 -36.92 9.93
CA THR A 62 19.32 -38.07 10.76
C THR A 62 19.43 -37.73 12.25
N LYS A 63 19.53 -36.44 12.60
CA LYS A 63 19.63 -35.98 13.99
C LYS A 63 18.26 -35.69 14.60
N LYS A 64 17.38 -35.05 13.83
CA LYS A 64 16.01 -34.70 14.23
C LYS A 64 15.09 -34.65 13.02
N LYS A 65 13.88 -35.17 13.17
CA LYS A 65 12.81 -35.16 12.16
C LYS A 65 11.87 -33.99 12.42
N PHE A 66 12.13 -32.87 11.75
CA PHE A 66 11.26 -31.69 11.77
C PHE A 66 10.34 -31.67 10.56
N VAL A 67 9.09 -31.25 10.78
CA VAL A 67 8.13 -30.99 9.70
C VAL A 67 7.79 -29.51 9.72
N CYS A 68 8.02 -28.82 8.61
CA CYS A 68 7.69 -27.41 8.46
C CYS A 68 6.47 -27.24 7.54
N VAL A 69 5.48 -26.47 7.98
CA VAL A 69 4.28 -26.14 7.21
C VAL A 69 4.07 -24.63 7.21
N SER A 70 4.01 -24.04 6.02
CA SER A 70 3.71 -22.62 5.83
C SER A 70 2.23 -22.44 5.48
N LEU A 71 1.52 -21.60 6.24
CA LEU A 71 0.12 -21.25 6.06
C LEU A 71 -0.02 -19.75 5.81
N ASN A 72 -0.75 -19.37 4.76
CA ASN A 72 -1.07 -17.98 4.49
C ASN A 72 -2.49 -17.67 4.99
N SER A 73 -2.60 -16.77 5.97
CA SER A 73 -3.87 -16.47 6.63
C SER A 73 -4.88 -15.73 5.75
N TRP A 74 -4.42 -14.98 4.75
CA TRP A 74 -5.30 -14.25 3.84
C TRP A 74 -6.23 -15.17 3.02
N VAL A 75 -5.79 -16.40 2.74
CA VAL A 75 -6.60 -17.39 2.02
C VAL A 75 -7.91 -17.70 2.76
N PHE A 76 -7.95 -17.47 4.08
CA PHE A 76 -9.09 -17.80 4.93
C PHE A 76 -10.05 -16.63 5.17
N GLU A 77 -9.79 -15.44 4.61
CA GLU A 77 -10.62 -14.25 4.85
C GLU A 77 -12.05 -14.41 4.33
N GLY A 78 -12.23 -15.11 3.21
CA GLY A 78 -13.55 -15.37 2.60
C GLY A 78 -14.35 -16.50 3.26
N TYR A 79 -13.82 -17.14 4.30
CA TYR A 79 -14.52 -18.22 5.00
C TYR A 79 -15.32 -17.68 6.19
N ASP A 80 -16.51 -18.26 6.40
CA ASP A 80 -17.40 -17.86 7.50
C ASP A 80 -16.78 -18.12 8.88
N ASP A 81 -15.89 -19.12 8.99
CA ASP A 81 -15.16 -19.51 10.21
C ASP A 81 -13.66 -19.70 9.94
N ALA A 82 -12.84 -18.71 10.30
CA ALA A 82 -11.40 -18.74 10.07
C ALA A 82 -10.68 -19.77 10.96
N LYS A 83 -11.24 -20.09 12.15
CA LYS A 83 -10.66 -21.11 13.04
C LYS A 83 -10.66 -22.46 12.37
N SER A 84 -11.80 -22.84 11.84
CA SER A 84 -11.92 -24.13 11.19
C SER A 84 -11.17 -24.18 9.86
N ALA A 85 -11.10 -23.05 9.14
CA ALA A 85 -10.33 -22.95 7.91
C ALA A 85 -8.83 -23.18 8.13
N ILE A 86 -8.22 -22.56 9.15
CA ILE A 86 -6.79 -22.77 9.43
C ILE A 86 -6.48 -24.18 9.93
N MET A 87 -7.35 -24.74 10.79
CA MET A 87 -7.19 -26.14 11.25
C MET A 87 -7.27 -27.11 10.08
N GLU A 88 -8.26 -26.95 9.20
CA GLU A 88 -8.43 -27.80 8.02
C GLU A 88 -7.26 -27.64 7.04
N SER A 89 -6.80 -26.41 6.81
CA SER A 89 -5.65 -26.15 5.94
C SER A 89 -4.36 -26.78 6.46
N LEU A 90 -4.10 -26.71 7.77
CA LEU A 90 -2.96 -27.39 8.38
C LEU A 90 -3.06 -28.90 8.18
N LEU A 91 -4.19 -29.50 8.52
CA LEU A 91 -4.42 -30.94 8.39
C LEU A 91 -4.25 -31.41 6.94
N ARG A 92 -4.76 -30.67 5.97
CA ARG A 92 -4.56 -30.96 4.53
C ARG A 92 -3.10 -30.83 4.12
N ALA A 93 -2.39 -29.79 4.57
CA ALA A 93 -0.97 -29.63 4.28
C ALA A 93 -0.13 -30.79 4.85
N LEU A 94 -0.46 -31.28 6.05
CA LEU A 94 0.15 -32.48 6.62
C LEU A 94 -0.18 -33.73 5.78
N MET A 95 -1.44 -33.89 5.36
CA MET A 95 -1.91 -35.06 4.60
C MET A 95 -1.30 -35.16 3.20
N ASP A 96 -1.16 -34.02 2.52
CA ASP A 96 -0.86 -33.97 1.08
C ASP A 96 0.63 -33.72 0.80
N ASN A 97 1.33 -33.01 1.69
CA ASN A 97 2.69 -32.51 1.40
C ASN A 97 3.77 -33.06 2.34
N GLN A 98 3.43 -33.91 3.32
CA GLN A 98 4.40 -34.35 4.34
C GLN A 98 4.53 -35.88 4.38
N PRO A 99 5.69 -36.44 4.00
CA PRO A 99 5.92 -37.89 4.02
C PRO A 99 5.71 -38.53 5.40
N ALA A 100 5.97 -37.76 6.47
CA ALA A 100 5.79 -38.23 7.85
C ALA A 100 4.34 -38.59 8.21
N PHE A 101 3.35 -38.19 7.39
CA PHE A 101 1.93 -38.38 7.64
C PHE A 101 1.25 -39.26 6.58
N GLU A 102 2.01 -39.90 5.68
CA GLU A 102 1.44 -40.68 4.58
C GLU A 102 0.60 -41.87 5.04
N GLU A 103 1.01 -42.53 6.13
CA GLU A 103 0.28 -43.64 6.77
C GLU A 103 -0.82 -43.17 7.74
N LEU A 104 -0.90 -41.87 8.02
CA LEU A 104 -1.81 -41.27 9.01
C LEU A 104 -2.99 -40.52 8.36
N LYS A 105 -3.21 -40.72 7.05
CA LYS A 105 -4.26 -40.02 6.29
C LYS A 105 -5.66 -40.23 6.86
N ASP A 106 -5.95 -41.42 7.40
CA ASP A 106 -7.28 -41.71 7.97
C ASP A 106 -7.48 -41.05 9.34
N ASP A 107 -6.43 -40.97 10.17
CA ASP A 107 -6.45 -40.18 11.41
C ASP A 107 -6.73 -38.69 11.09
N ILE A 108 -6.08 -38.16 10.05
CA ILE A 108 -6.29 -36.78 9.58
C ILE A 108 -7.73 -36.56 9.09
N LYS A 109 -8.28 -37.48 8.29
CA LYS A 109 -9.68 -37.40 7.83
C LYS A 109 -10.66 -37.41 9.01
N GLY A 110 -10.37 -38.16 10.07
CA GLY A 110 -11.14 -38.16 11.31
C GLY A 110 -11.20 -36.77 11.96
N LEU A 111 -10.04 -36.12 12.10
CA LEU A 111 -9.94 -34.75 12.62
C LEU A 111 -10.70 -33.74 11.73
N ILE A 112 -10.58 -33.84 10.41
CA ILE A 112 -11.35 -32.99 9.47
C ILE A 112 -12.86 -33.23 9.63
N GLY A 113 -13.29 -34.49 9.79
CA GLY A 113 -14.68 -34.85 10.07
C GLY A 113 -15.21 -34.18 11.35
N ARG A 114 -14.39 -34.16 12.42
CA ARG A 114 -14.73 -33.49 13.68
C ARG A 114 -14.84 -31.97 13.50
N ILE A 115 -13.95 -31.35 12.71
CA ILE A 115 -14.05 -29.92 12.38
C ILE A 115 -15.38 -29.64 11.66
N ASN A 116 -15.77 -30.46 10.68
CA ASN A 116 -17.02 -30.27 9.96
C ASN A 116 -18.25 -30.43 10.88
N PHE A 117 -18.22 -31.36 11.83
CA PHE A 117 -19.25 -31.47 12.86
C PHE A 117 -19.34 -30.21 13.73
N MET A 118 -18.20 -29.64 14.14
CA MET A 118 -18.16 -28.38 14.90
C MET A 118 -18.72 -27.20 14.09
N LYS A 119 -18.41 -27.10 12.79
CA LYS A 119 -18.98 -26.07 11.88
C LYS A 119 -20.52 -26.19 11.78
N LEU A 120 -21.04 -27.41 11.63
CA LEU A 120 -22.48 -27.68 11.51
C LEU A 120 -23.24 -27.37 12.82
N GLY A 121 -22.65 -27.63 13.98
CA GLY A 121 -23.23 -27.27 15.29
C GLY A 121 -23.20 -25.76 15.60
N ALA A 122 -22.28 -25.00 14.99
CA ALA A 122 -22.19 -23.55 15.16
C ALA A 122 -23.17 -22.77 14.27
N ALA A 123 -23.59 -23.32 13.12
CA ALA A 123 -24.57 -22.70 12.22
C ALA A 123 -25.95 -22.50 12.86
N THR A 124 -26.29 -23.30 13.87
CA THR A 124 -27.49 -23.16 14.71
C THR A 124 -27.37 -22.11 15.83
N ILE A 125 -26.18 -21.55 16.07
CA ILE A 125 -25.88 -20.58 17.14
C ILE A 125 -25.56 -19.21 16.52
N ARG A 126 -26.39 -18.71 15.59
CA ARG A 126 -26.16 -17.41 14.94
C ARG A 126 -26.40 -16.20 15.87
N HIS A 127 -26.88 -16.42 17.09
CA HIS A 127 -27.28 -15.37 18.04
C HIS A 127 -26.69 -15.49 19.46
N GLY A 128 -25.70 -16.36 19.70
CA GLY A 128 -25.08 -16.44 21.02
C GLY A 128 -23.59 -16.69 20.92
N MET A 129 -22.74 -15.78 21.44
CA MET A 129 -21.81 -16.11 22.53
C MET A 129 -20.76 -15.01 22.79
N PRO A 130 -20.38 -14.86 24.08
CA PRO A 130 -18.99 -14.60 24.47
C PRO A 130 -18.47 -15.40 25.71
N LEU A 131 -19.10 -16.51 26.12
CA LEU A 131 -18.74 -17.29 27.34
C LEU A 131 -17.63 -18.37 27.19
N ILE A 132 -17.09 -18.68 26.00
CA ILE A 132 -16.07 -19.75 25.87
C ILE A 132 -14.75 -19.40 26.60
N MET A 133 -14.50 -18.12 26.88
CA MET A 133 -13.26 -17.62 27.47
C MET A 133 -13.07 -17.92 28.97
N SER A 134 -14.11 -18.43 29.66
CA SER A 134 -14.10 -18.63 31.13
C SER A 134 -13.45 -19.94 31.61
N ALA A 135 -13.12 -20.88 30.72
CA ALA A 135 -12.80 -22.25 31.11
C ALA A 135 -11.30 -22.53 31.40
N ILE A 136 -10.40 -21.55 31.23
CA ILE A 136 -8.94 -21.82 31.22
C ILE A 136 -8.23 -21.23 32.46
N ASN A 137 -8.78 -20.23 33.15
CA ASN A 137 -8.20 -19.68 34.39
C ASN A 137 -9.25 -18.91 35.25
N PRO A 138 -9.42 -19.17 36.56
CA PRO A 138 -10.40 -18.49 37.41
C PRO A 138 -10.27 -16.96 37.45
N ALA A 139 -9.04 -16.44 37.31
CA ALA A 139 -8.76 -15.00 37.33
C ALA A 139 -9.27 -14.27 36.08
N THR A 140 -9.30 -14.92 34.92
CA THR A 140 -9.89 -14.33 33.70
C THR A 140 -11.41 -14.42 33.71
N ALA A 141 -11.99 -15.47 34.30
CA ALA A 141 -13.45 -15.65 34.35
C ALA A 141 -14.17 -14.55 35.14
N THR A 142 -13.57 -14.05 36.21
CA THR A 142 -14.13 -12.97 37.04
C THR A 142 -14.17 -11.64 36.31
N LEU A 143 -13.15 -11.33 35.51
CA LEU A 143 -13.11 -10.12 34.67
C LEU A 143 -14.17 -10.19 33.56
N THR A 144 -14.30 -11.30 32.83
CA THR A 144 -15.29 -11.42 31.75
C THR A 144 -16.73 -11.45 32.26
N MET A 145 -16.99 -12.04 33.43
CA MET A 145 -18.34 -12.06 34.01
C MET A 145 -18.79 -10.71 34.57
N ALA A 146 -17.87 -9.92 35.16
CA ALA A 146 -18.20 -8.57 35.63
C ALA A 146 -18.55 -7.62 34.47
N GLN A 147 -17.99 -7.84 33.28
CA GLN A 147 -18.16 -7.01 32.09
C GLN A 147 -19.56 -7.09 31.45
N TYR A 148 -20.33 -8.16 31.69
CA TYR A 148 -21.66 -8.34 31.06
C TYR A 148 -22.85 -7.85 31.90
N PHE A 149 -22.65 -7.51 33.18
CA PHE A 149 -23.75 -7.13 34.08
C PHE A 149 -23.91 -5.61 34.26
N SER A 150 -24.10 -4.85 33.18
CA SER A 150 -24.63 -3.48 33.33
C SER A 150 -26.12 -3.54 33.69
N LYS A 151 -26.54 -2.74 34.68
CA LYS A 151 -27.92 -2.77 35.24
C LYS A 151 -29.00 -2.36 34.23
N THR A 152 -28.64 -1.66 33.15
CA THR A 152 -29.57 -0.97 32.26
C THR A 152 -30.15 -1.88 31.16
N LYS A 153 -29.41 -2.90 30.69
CA LYS A 153 -29.87 -3.85 29.66
C LYS A 153 -30.75 -4.99 30.17
N ARG A 154 -30.96 -5.10 31.50
CA ARG A 154 -31.75 -6.20 32.07
C ARG A 154 -33.24 -6.14 31.70
N LYS A 155 -33.83 -4.96 31.60
CA LYS A 155 -35.29 -4.83 31.42
C LYS A 155 -35.76 -5.18 30.01
N GLU A 156 -35.06 -4.70 28.98
CA GLU A 156 -35.41 -5.00 27.58
C GLU A 156 -35.21 -6.49 27.26
N ILE A 157 -34.14 -7.10 27.78
CA ILE A 157 -33.87 -8.53 27.58
C ILE A 157 -34.88 -9.42 28.33
N LEU A 158 -35.35 -8.99 29.51
CA LEU A 158 -36.31 -9.78 30.32
C LEU A 158 -37.71 -9.84 29.72
N ASP A 159 -38.13 -8.83 28.96
CA ASP A 159 -39.45 -8.80 28.34
C ASP A 159 -39.45 -9.58 27.00
N ASP A 160 -38.34 -9.54 26.24
CA ASP A 160 -38.17 -10.38 25.05
C ASP A 160 -37.98 -11.87 25.40
N ILE A 161 -37.33 -12.18 26.53
CA ILE A 161 -37.15 -13.58 27.01
C ILE A 161 -38.49 -14.22 27.42
N LYS A 162 -39.40 -13.45 28.03
CA LYS A 162 -40.71 -13.98 28.45
C LYS A 162 -41.61 -14.37 27.28
N GLN A 163 -41.43 -13.74 26.13
CA GLN A 163 -42.23 -14.01 24.94
C GLN A 163 -41.77 -15.28 24.20
N VAL A 164 -40.52 -15.70 24.42
CA VAL A 164 -39.92 -16.90 23.83
C VAL A 164 -40.04 -18.14 24.74
N TRP A 165 -40.29 -17.97 26.04
CA TRP A 165 -40.35 -19.06 27.02
C TRP A 165 -41.62 -19.93 27.00
N ASN A 166 -42.62 -19.61 26.18
CA ASN A 166 -43.79 -20.46 25.97
C ASN A 166 -43.74 -21.11 24.58
N GLU A 167 -42.77 -21.99 24.34
CA GLU A 167 -42.92 -23.17 23.49
C GLU A 167 -41.64 -24.05 23.53
N LYS A 168 -41.77 -25.17 24.23
CA LYS A 168 -40.93 -26.39 24.22
C LYS A 168 -39.43 -26.25 24.47
N GLU A 169 -39.04 -26.71 25.66
CA GLU A 169 -37.70 -27.03 26.12
C GLU A 169 -36.90 -27.84 25.08
N VAL A 170 -35.77 -27.26 24.64
CA VAL A 170 -34.61 -28.00 24.13
C VAL A 170 -33.44 -27.62 25.03
N GLU A 171 -32.99 -28.56 25.86
CA GLU A 171 -31.77 -28.42 26.66
C GLU A 171 -30.54 -28.35 25.74
N GLU A 172 -29.94 -27.16 25.61
CA GLU A 172 -28.64 -26.99 24.95
C GLU A 172 -27.48 -27.40 25.88
N ASN A 173 -26.85 -28.55 25.59
CA ASN A 173 -25.73 -29.11 26.35
C ASN A 173 -24.40 -28.36 26.11
N LYS A 174 -24.05 -27.45 27.02
CA LYS A 174 -22.73 -26.78 27.12
C LYS A 174 -21.54 -27.75 27.22
N ASP A 175 -21.77 -28.98 27.68
CA ASP A 175 -20.72 -29.99 27.83
C ASP A 175 -20.12 -30.43 26.49
N THR A 176 -20.91 -30.44 25.41
CA THR A 176 -20.49 -30.97 24.10
C THR A 176 -19.39 -30.15 23.42
N ALA A 177 -19.42 -28.82 23.50
CA ALA A 177 -18.44 -27.96 22.82
C ALA A 177 -17.05 -28.06 23.47
N VAL A 178 -16.99 -28.00 24.81
CA VAL A 178 -15.73 -28.14 25.56
C VAL A 178 -15.14 -29.54 25.38
N GLU A 179 -15.99 -30.58 25.40
CA GLU A 179 -15.63 -31.96 25.09
C GLU A 179 -14.99 -32.06 23.70
N ASN A 180 -15.60 -31.44 22.68
CA ASN A 180 -15.09 -31.47 21.31
C ASN A 180 -13.72 -30.82 21.14
N ILE A 181 -13.45 -29.70 21.81
CA ILE A 181 -12.12 -29.06 21.80
C ILE A 181 -11.08 -29.99 22.45
N ARG A 182 -11.41 -30.57 23.62
CA ARG A 182 -10.52 -31.49 24.33
C ARG A 182 -10.21 -32.73 23.50
N LEU A 183 -11.24 -33.32 22.89
CA LEU A 183 -11.10 -34.50 22.03
C LEU A 183 -10.27 -34.19 20.78
N PHE A 184 -10.55 -33.07 20.09
CA PHE A 184 -9.74 -32.65 18.94
C PHE A 184 -8.27 -32.48 19.34
N ARG A 185 -8.00 -31.75 20.42
CA ARG A 185 -6.63 -31.50 20.88
C ARG A 185 -5.90 -32.80 21.23
N LYS A 186 -6.62 -33.75 21.84
CA LYS A 186 -6.08 -35.09 22.14
C LYS A 186 -5.75 -35.86 20.86
N GLU A 187 -6.72 -35.97 19.94
CA GLU A 187 -6.52 -36.66 18.66
C GLU A 187 -5.41 -36.04 17.81
N PHE A 188 -5.31 -34.71 17.82
CA PHE A 188 -4.22 -34.00 17.14
C PHE A 188 -2.87 -34.28 17.82
N SER A 189 -2.80 -34.31 19.16
CA SER A 189 -1.59 -34.72 19.88
C SER A 189 -1.19 -36.16 19.54
N ASP A 190 -2.15 -37.08 19.54
CA ASP A 190 -1.92 -38.49 19.22
C ASP A 190 -1.43 -38.64 17.76
N LEU A 191 -1.97 -37.86 16.82
CA LEU A 191 -1.50 -37.79 15.44
C LEU A 191 -0.02 -37.37 15.35
N ILE A 192 0.36 -36.30 16.06
CA ILE A 192 1.75 -35.82 16.09
C ILE A 192 2.68 -36.89 16.68
N ASP A 193 2.28 -37.55 17.76
CA ASP A 193 3.08 -38.61 18.37
C ASP A 193 3.27 -39.83 17.46
N LYS A 194 2.20 -40.27 16.76
CA LYS A 194 2.26 -41.36 15.76
C LYS A 194 3.16 -41.05 14.57
N SER A 195 3.34 -39.77 14.21
CA SER A 195 4.18 -39.38 13.06
C SER A 195 5.70 -39.52 13.32
N HIS A 196 6.07 -39.76 14.60
CA HIS A 196 7.45 -39.88 15.07
C HIS A 196 8.33 -38.67 14.73
N ILE A 197 7.73 -37.49 14.56
CA ILE A 197 8.47 -36.23 14.40
C ILE A 197 8.91 -35.70 15.75
N ASP A 198 10.02 -34.95 15.77
CA ASP A 198 10.50 -34.27 16.98
C ASP A 198 9.79 -32.94 17.20
N ASN A 199 9.41 -32.25 16.11
CA ASN A 199 8.67 -31.00 16.17
C ASN A 199 7.91 -30.71 14.86
N LEU A 200 6.64 -30.31 14.98
CA LEU A 200 5.85 -29.69 13.93
C LEU A 200 6.00 -28.16 14.02
N ILE A 201 6.60 -27.56 13.01
CA ILE A 201 6.79 -26.11 12.90
C ILE A 201 5.74 -25.57 11.93
N VAL A 202 4.81 -24.74 12.42
CA VAL A 202 3.76 -24.11 11.62
C VAL A 202 4.04 -22.61 11.52
N MET A 203 4.35 -22.13 10.32
CA MET A 203 4.53 -20.72 10.03
C MET A 203 3.21 -20.12 9.54
N ILE A 204 2.76 -19.04 10.16
CA ILE A 204 1.54 -18.32 9.83
C ILE A 204 1.92 -16.91 9.41
N ASP A 205 1.60 -16.53 8.17
CA ASP A 205 1.95 -15.22 7.59
C ASP A 205 0.72 -14.50 7.01
N ASP A 206 0.90 -13.21 6.66
CA ASP A 206 -0.11 -12.32 6.07
C ASP A 206 -1.37 -12.11 6.96
N LEU A 207 -1.25 -12.31 8.28
CA LEU A 207 -2.30 -11.95 9.24
C LEU A 207 -2.63 -10.46 9.23
N ASP A 208 -1.65 -9.61 8.91
CA ASP A 208 -1.82 -8.17 8.82
C ASP A 208 -2.71 -7.73 7.64
N ARG A 209 -3.12 -8.67 6.78
CA ARG A 209 -4.12 -8.42 5.72
C ARG A 209 -5.53 -8.80 6.14
N CYS A 210 -5.71 -9.75 7.06
CA CYS A 210 -7.04 -10.22 7.46
C CYS A 210 -7.84 -9.16 8.24
N THR A 211 -9.16 -9.33 8.28
CA THR A 211 -10.01 -8.53 9.17
C THR A 211 -9.66 -8.76 10.65
N PRO A 212 -9.89 -7.75 11.52
CA PRO A 212 -9.67 -7.87 12.97
C PRO A 212 -10.21 -9.16 13.60
N GLU A 213 -11.44 -9.54 13.25
CA GLU A 213 -12.10 -10.71 13.80
C GLU A 213 -11.35 -11.99 13.42
N ARG A 214 -10.87 -12.07 12.17
CA ARG A 214 -10.17 -13.24 11.59
C ARG A 214 -8.77 -13.40 12.16
N VAL A 215 -8.08 -12.29 12.45
CA VAL A 215 -6.81 -12.32 13.17
C VAL A 215 -7.00 -12.99 14.53
N ILE A 216 -7.99 -12.55 15.31
CA ILE A 216 -8.22 -13.14 16.64
C ILE A 216 -8.68 -14.59 16.55
N GLU A 217 -9.56 -14.93 15.61
CA GLU A 217 -9.97 -16.31 15.37
C GLU A 217 -8.77 -17.22 15.09
N THR A 218 -7.82 -16.79 14.27
CA THR A 218 -6.60 -17.55 13.99
C THR A 218 -5.74 -17.76 15.25
N LEU A 219 -5.54 -16.71 16.04
CA LEU A 219 -4.79 -16.78 17.30
C LEU A 219 -5.46 -17.73 18.31
N GLU A 220 -6.79 -17.69 18.39
CA GLU A 220 -7.59 -18.61 19.22
C GLU A 220 -7.48 -20.05 18.73
N ALA A 221 -7.47 -20.29 17.42
CA ALA A 221 -7.31 -21.64 16.86
C ALA A 221 -5.96 -22.26 17.24
N VAL A 222 -4.88 -21.48 17.11
CA VAL A 222 -3.54 -21.90 17.54
C VAL A 222 -3.52 -22.24 19.01
N LYS A 223 -4.04 -21.35 19.87
CA LYS A 223 -3.94 -21.53 21.32
C LYS A 223 -4.82 -22.66 21.85
N LEU A 224 -6.04 -22.81 21.33
CA LEU A 224 -7.04 -23.71 21.88
C LEU A 224 -6.95 -25.14 21.32
N PHE A 225 -6.61 -25.29 20.05
CA PHE A 225 -6.71 -26.57 19.35
C PHE A 225 -5.35 -27.13 18.93
N LEU A 226 -4.47 -26.28 18.39
CA LEU A 226 -3.27 -26.74 17.69
C LEU A 226 -2.01 -26.77 18.57
N SER A 227 -2.01 -26.09 19.71
CA SER A 227 -0.89 -26.07 20.65
C SER A 227 -0.83 -27.37 21.48
N VAL A 228 -0.15 -28.38 20.93
CA VAL A 228 0.08 -29.72 21.52
C VAL A 228 1.60 -29.98 21.69
N PRO A 229 2.04 -30.94 22.53
CA PRO A 229 3.45 -31.30 22.61
C PRO A 229 4.08 -31.53 21.22
N LYS A 230 5.38 -31.22 21.08
CA LYS A 230 6.11 -31.29 19.79
C LYS A 230 5.53 -30.39 18.70
N SER A 231 5.01 -29.21 19.06
CA SER A 231 4.61 -28.19 18.10
C SER A 231 5.23 -26.83 18.38
N THR A 232 5.51 -26.08 17.33
CA THR A 232 5.98 -24.69 17.35
C THR A 232 5.23 -23.88 16.32
N PHE A 233 4.60 -22.78 16.74
CA PHE A 233 3.92 -21.86 15.85
C PHE A 233 4.76 -20.58 15.70
N ILE A 234 4.98 -20.13 14.48
CA ILE A 234 5.66 -18.85 14.20
C ILE A 234 4.65 -17.95 13.51
N ILE A 235 4.23 -16.88 14.18
CA ILE A 235 3.15 -16.00 13.74
C ILE A 235 3.74 -14.67 13.32
N ALA A 236 3.80 -14.41 12.01
CA ALA A 236 4.26 -13.15 11.45
C ALA A 236 3.10 -12.14 11.37
N VAL A 237 3.21 -11.03 12.09
CA VAL A 237 2.17 -9.99 12.13
C VAL A 237 2.74 -8.62 12.45
N ASP A 238 2.08 -7.56 11.98
CA ASP A 238 2.36 -6.20 12.46
C ASP A 238 1.78 -6.02 13.86
N SER A 239 2.60 -5.57 14.82
CA SER A 239 2.18 -5.41 16.22
C SER A 239 1.03 -4.43 16.38
N GLN A 240 0.96 -3.38 15.54
CA GLN A 240 -0.13 -2.41 15.55
C GLN A 240 -1.43 -3.03 15.03
N VAL A 241 -1.36 -3.86 13.98
CA VAL A 241 -2.53 -4.57 13.46
C VAL A 241 -3.04 -5.57 14.49
N MET A 242 -2.14 -6.27 15.19
CA MET A 242 -2.52 -7.19 16.27
C MET A 242 -3.23 -6.46 17.42
N LYS A 243 -2.66 -5.35 17.91
CA LYS A 243 -3.27 -4.52 18.96
C LYS A 243 -4.65 -4.01 18.53
N TYR A 244 -4.74 -3.40 17.35
CA TYR A 244 -6.00 -2.93 16.77
C TYR A 244 -7.05 -4.05 16.68
N SER A 245 -6.63 -5.25 16.26
CA SER A 245 -7.54 -6.40 16.14
C SER A 245 -8.14 -6.83 17.48
N ILE A 246 -7.32 -6.80 18.53
CA ILE A 246 -7.76 -7.14 19.89
C ILE A 246 -8.69 -6.06 20.43
N GLU A 247 -8.33 -4.78 20.28
CA GLU A 247 -9.14 -3.65 20.75
C GLU A 247 -10.51 -3.56 20.05
N ASN A 248 -10.58 -3.93 18.77
CA ASN A 248 -11.85 -3.94 18.03
C ASN A 248 -12.78 -5.06 18.53
N LYS A 249 -12.24 -6.27 18.74
CA LYS A 249 -13.03 -7.40 19.24
C LYS A 249 -13.43 -7.26 20.71
N TYR A 250 -12.56 -6.64 21.52
CA TYR A 250 -12.76 -6.42 22.95
C TYR A 250 -12.70 -4.91 23.27
N PRO A 251 -13.79 -4.16 23.03
CA PRO A 251 -13.80 -2.70 23.20
C PRO A 251 -13.49 -2.29 24.64
N LYS A 252 -12.78 -1.17 24.79
CA LYS A 252 -12.28 -0.59 26.04
C LYS A 252 -13.40 -0.36 27.07
N ILE A 253 -13.39 -1.11 28.18
CA ILE A 253 -14.43 -1.05 29.22
C ILE A 253 -14.10 0.00 30.32
N THR A 254 -12.83 0.40 30.46
CA THR A 254 -12.36 1.41 31.42
C THR A 254 -11.13 2.18 30.90
N GLU A 255 -10.89 3.38 31.46
CA GLU A 255 -9.59 4.06 31.39
C GLU A 255 -8.51 3.12 31.97
N GLY A 256 -7.48 2.77 31.20
CA GLY A 256 -6.47 1.75 31.55
C GLY A 256 -6.47 0.47 30.69
N SER A 257 -7.19 0.46 29.57
CA SER A 257 -7.40 -0.70 28.69
C SER A 257 -6.24 -1.04 27.72
N GLU A 258 -5.18 -0.23 27.68
CA GLU A 258 -3.95 -0.60 26.95
C GLU A 258 -3.30 -1.86 27.53
N ASP A 259 -3.38 -2.07 28.85
CA ASP A 259 -2.82 -3.24 29.54
C ASP A 259 -3.49 -4.57 29.13
N PHE A 260 -4.75 -4.54 28.66
CA PHE A 260 -5.46 -5.77 28.28
C PHE A 260 -4.94 -6.36 26.97
N SER A 261 -4.71 -5.53 25.96
CA SER A 261 -4.23 -5.99 24.65
C SER A 261 -2.85 -6.63 24.77
N ASP A 262 -1.95 -6.00 25.53
CA ASP A 262 -0.61 -6.54 25.78
C ASP A 262 -0.68 -7.84 26.60
N SER A 263 -1.53 -7.89 27.64
CA SER A 263 -1.78 -9.12 28.42
C SER A 263 -2.39 -10.26 27.58
N TYR A 264 -3.23 -9.93 26.60
CA TYR A 264 -3.82 -10.91 25.68
C TYR A 264 -2.76 -11.47 24.74
N ILE A 265 -1.92 -10.59 24.15
CA ILE A 265 -0.80 -11.00 23.30
C ILE A 265 0.16 -11.90 24.08
N GLU A 266 0.55 -11.54 25.30
CA GLU A 266 1.47 -12.32 26.13
C GLU A 266 0.96 -13.74 26.43
N LYS A 267 -0.36 -13.92 26.58
CA LYS A 267 -0.96 -15.25 26.80
C LYS A 267 -0.89 -16.16 25.57
N ILE A 268 -0.84 -15.57 24.38
CA ILE A 268 -0.83 -16.31 23.11
C ILE A 268 0.59 -16.47 22.60
N ILE A 269 1.38 -15.40 22.60
CA ILE A 269 2.74 -15.32 22.14
C ILE A 269 3.68 -15.49 23.34
N GLN A 270 4.26 -16.69 23.49
CA GLN A 270 5.22 -16.95 24.57
C GLN A 270 6.59 -16.34 24.28
N LEU A 271 6.97 -16.18 23.00
CA LEU A 271 8.24 -15.58 22.61
C LEU A 271 8.06 -14.49 21.53
N PRO A 272 8.10 -13.20 21.90
CA PRO A 272 8.09 -12.11 20.93
C PRO A 272 9.48 -11.87 20.33
N ILE A 273 9.59 -11.86 19.00
CA ILE A 273 10.80 -11.49 18.25
C ILE A 273 10.44 -10.30 17.35
N ASN A 274 11.10 -9.16 17.57
CA ASN A 274 10.92 -7.98 16.75
C ASN A 274 11.99 -7.92 15.66
N ILE A 275 11.56 -7.82 14.40
CA ILE A 275 12.44 -7.50 13.28
C ILE A 275 12.77 -6.00 13.35
N PRO A 276 14.05 -5.62 13.44
CA PRO A 276 14.44 -4.22 13.46
C PRO A 276 14.12 -3.53 12.13
N GLU A 277 13.76 -2.25 12.19
CA GLU A 277 13.69 -1.43 10.97
C GLU A 277 15.11 -1.25 10.39
N LEU A 278 15.22 -1.32 9.06
CA LEU A 278 16.49 -1.08 8.39
C LEU A 278 16.89 0.39 8.51
N SER A 279 18.15 0.64 8.84
CA SER A 279 18.70 2.00 8.83
C SER A 279 18.76 2.55 7.40
N GLU A 280 19.00 3.86 7.25
CA GLU A 280 19.24 4.44 5.93
C GLU A 280 20.41 3.75 5.22
N THR A 281 21.48 3.42 5.95
CA THR A 281 22.65 2.75 5.38
C THR A 281 22.29 1.33 4.91
N ASP A 282 21.49 0.60 5.69
CA ASP A 282 21.04 -0.74 5.31
C ASP A 282 20.17 -0.70 4.05
N ILE A 283 19.30 0.31 3.92
CA ILE A 283 18.49 0.50 2.70
C ILE A 283 19.37 0.85 1.50
N LYS A 284 20.41 1.67 1.67
CA LYS A 284 21.37 1.96 0.59
C LYS A 284 22.09 0.69 0.15
N ASN A 285 22.62 -0.07 1.11
CA ASN A 285 23.28 -1.34 0.85
C ASN A 285 22.33 -2.33 0.17
N TYR A 286 21.09 -2.41 0.63
CA TYR A 286 20.08 -3.27 0.02
C TYR A 286 19.77 -2.87 -1.43
N LEU A 287 19.62 -1.58 -1.73
CA LEU A 287 19.44 -1.10 -3.11
C LEU A 287 20.61 -1.50 -4.01
N LEU A 288 21.85 -1.40 -3.51
CA LEU A 288 23.06 -1.78 -4.25
C LEU A 288 23.18 -3.29 -4.42
N LEU A 289 22.86 -4.07 -3.38
CA LEU A 289 22.85 -5.52 -3.44
C LEU A 289 21.79 -6.06 -4.39
N LEU A 290 20.63 -5.39 -4.51
CA LEU A 290 19.66 -5.69 -5.56
C LEU A 290 20.31 -5.52 -6.93
N ILE A 291 20.98 -4.40 -7.20
CA ILE A 291 21.72 -4.21 -8.47
C ILE A 291 22.75 -5.32 -8.73
N CYS A 292 23.51 -5.72 -7.70
CA CYS A 292 24.40 -6.88 -7.78
C CYS A 292 23.63 -8.16 -8.11
N GLU A 293 22.50 -8.45 -7.46
CA GLU A 293 21.67 -9.63 -7.74
C GLU A 293 21.16 -9.68 -9.19
N LEU A 294 20.87 -8.53 -9.80
CA LEU A 294 20.39 -8.45 -11.18
C LEU A 294 21.48 -8.80 -12.20
N PHE A 295 22.74 -8.50 -11.89
CA PHE A 295 23.85 -8.57 -12.82
C PHE A 295 24.78 -9.76 -12.57
N LEU A 296 25.07 -10.09 -11.32
CA LEU A 296 26.02 -11.15 -10.96
C LEU A 296 25.48 -12.53 -11.31
N SER A 297 26.38 -13.38 -11.78
CA SER A 297 26.03 -14.77 -12.12
C SER A 297 25.62 -15.54 -10.89
N LYS A 298 24.43 -16.15 -10.95
CA LYS A 298 23.93 -17.05 -9.90
C LYS A 298 24.52 -18.46 -10.03
N GLY A 299 25.30 -18.69 -11.09
CA GLY A 299 26.03 -19.92 -11.32
C GLY A 299 25.13 -21.12 -11.62
N VAL A 300 25.78 -22.24 -11.91
CA VAL A 300 25.19 -23.58 -11.83
C VAL A 300 26.18 -24.37 -10.97
N PRO A 301 25.79 -24.97 -9.84
CA PRO A 301 26.72 -25.53 -8.85
C PRO A 301 27.79 -26.49 -9.42
N SER A 302 27.52 -27.11 -10.58
CA SER A 302 28.42 -28.03 -11.27
C SER A 302 29.30 -27.42 -12.38
N ILE A 303 29.11 -26.15 -12.76
CA ILE A 303 29.73 -25.53 -13.95
C ILE A 303 30.34 -24.16 -13.65
N LYS A 304 29.65 -23.32 -12.87
CA LYS A 304 30.05 -21.93 -12.61
C LYS A 304 29.70 -21.56 -11.18
N ALA A 305 30.68 -21.03 -10.44
CA ALA A 305 30.47 -20.57 -9.07
C ALA A 305 29.43 -19.44 -9.01
N ASN A 306 28.60 -19.44 -7.98
CA ASN A 306 27.61 -18.40 -7.72
C ASN A 306 28.31 -17.13 -7.22
N GLN A 307 28.48 -16.16 -8.11
CA GLN A 307 29.20 -14.91 -7.85
C GLN A 307 28.46 -14.03 -6.85
N LEU A 308 27.13 -14.09 -6.83
CA LEU A 308 26.33 -13.40 -5.82
C LEU A 308 26.60 -13.98 -4.42
N GLU A 309 26.68 -15.30 -4.27
CA GLU A 309 27.01 -15.94 -2.98
C GLU A 309 28.42 -15.60 -2.51
N ILE A 310 29.39 -15.49 -3.41
CA ILE A 310 30.75 -15.03 -3.10
C ILE A 310 30.69 -13.61 -2.50
N LEU A 311 29.99 -12.68 -3.17
CA LEU A 311 29.81 -11.31 -2.67
C LEU A 311 29.11 -11.31 -1.29
N LEU A 312 28.01 -12.06 -1.14
CA LEU A 312 27.25 -12.10 0.12
C LEU A 312 28.07 -12.71 1.28
N SER A 313 28.92 -13.69 0.98
CA SER A 313 29.85 -14.27 1.96
C SER A 313 30.83 -13.20 2.45
N LYS A 314 31.41 -12.41 1.53
CA LYS A 314 32.28 -11.29 1.91
C LYS A 314 31.56 -10.20 2.69
N VAL A 315 30.31 -9.87 2.32
CA VAL A 315 29.46 -8.92 3.08
C VAL A 315 29.27 -9.39 4.52
N LYS A 316 29.06 -10.70 4.73
CA LYS A 316 28.92 -11.32 6.05
C LYS A 316 30.24 -11.28 6.82
N GLU A 317 31.35 -11.70 6.21
CA GLU A 317 32.69 -11.71 6.82
C GLU A 317 33.15 -10.30 7.26
N ALA A 318 32.87 -9.29 6.42
CA ALA A 318 33.17 -7.90 6.72
C ALA A 318 32.19 -7.25 7.73
N ASN A 319 31.16 -7.99 8.18
CA ASN A 319 30.14 -7.51 9.11
C ASN A 319 29.49 -6.17 8.67
N ILE A 320 29.23 -6.02 7.36
CA ILE A 320 28.82 -4.74 6.76
C ILE A 320 27.58 -4.13 7.44
N PHE A 321 26.54 -4.93 7.63
CA PHE A 321 25.28 -4.49 8.24
C PHE A 321 25.43 -4.25 9.76
N VAL A 322 26.32 -4.97 10.45
CA VAL A 322 26.56 -4.79 11.88
C VAL A 322 27.36 -3.50 12.13
N ASN A 323 28.34 -3.23 11.28
CA ASN A 323 29.23 -2.08 11.40
C ASN A 323 28.67 -0.80 10.72
N GLY A 324 27.51 -0.89 10.05
CA GLY A 324 26.92 0.24 9.33
C GLY A 324 27.79 0.77 8.20
N VAL A 325 28.59 -0.09 7.55
CA VAL A 325 29.49 0.29 6.46
C VAL A 325 28.70 0.39 5.15
N LYS A 326 28.94 1.44 4.36
CA LYS A 326 28.32 1.58 3.03
C LYS A 326 29.07 0.72 2.02
N ILE A 327 28.35 -0.09 1.26
CA ILE A 327 28.89 -0.83 0.12
C ILE A 327 29.18 0.16 -1.01
N ASP A 328 30.38 0.13 -1.55
CA ASP A 328 30.76 0.85 -2.75
C ASP A 328 31.27 -0.11 -3.83
N LEU A 329 31.65 0.44 -4.98
CA LEU A 329 32.09 -0.37 -6.11
C LEU A 329 33.45 -1.04 -5.84
N GLU A 330 34.34 -0.40 -5.06
CA GLU A 330 35.63 -0.98 -4.69
C GLU A 330 35.46 -2.21 -3.80
N PHE A 331 34.53 -2.15 -2.84
CA PHE A 331 34.14 -3.29 -2.03
C PHE A 331 33.65 -4.45 -2.90
N VAL A 332 32.73 -4.19 -3.84
CA VAL A 332 32.20 -5.21 -4.76
C VAL A 332 33.32 -5.82 -5.61
N LYS A 333 34.21 -5.00 -6.20
CA LYS A 333 35.36 -5.47 -6.98
C LYS A 333 36.26 -6.38 -6.17
N SER A 334 36.53 -6.01 -4.93
CA SER A 334 37.40 -6.78 -4.05
C SER A 334 36.85 -8.16 -3.67
N ALA A 335 35.57 -8.44 -3.94
CA ALA A 335 34.98 -9.76 -3.68
C ALA A 335 35.44 -10.83 -4.67
N PHE A 336 35.99 -10.45 -5.81
CA PHE A 336 36.33 -11.35 -6.90
C PHE A 336 37.83 -11.36 -7.16
N GLU A 337 38.39 -12.54 -7.43
CA GLU A 337 39.79 -12.66 -7.86
C GLU A 337 40.00 -12.01 -9.23
N HIS A 338 39.02 -12.17 -10.14
CA HIS A 338 39.01 -11.57 -11.47
C HIS A 338 37.68 -10.82 -11.64
N TYR A 339 37.77 -9.53 -11.93
CA TYR A 339 36.61 -8.65 -12.12
C TYR A 339 36.49 -8.27 -13.60
N ASP A 340 35.82 -9.12 -14.36
CA ASP A 340 35.51 -8.94 -15.77
C ASP A 340 34.10 -9.47 -16.10
N ASP A 341 33.68 -9.42 -17.36
CA ASP A 341 32.34 -9.82 -17.79
C ASP A 341 31.97 -11.28 -17.39
N SER A 342 32.94 -12.14 -17.07
CA SER A 342 32.69 -13.51 -16.64
C SER A 342 31.94 -13.60 -15.30
N VAL A 343 32.03 -12.59 -14.44
CA VAL A 343 31.32 -12.56 -13.14
C VAL A 343 29.82 -12.27 -13.31
N LEU A 344 29.39 -11.85 -14.49
CA LEU A 344 28.02 -11.44 -14.77
C LEU A 344 27.19 -12.60 -15.36
N GLU A 345 25.88 -12.54 -15.10
CA GLU A 345 24.85 -13.33 -15.77
C GLU A 345 24.41 -12.67 -17.08
N CYS A 346 24.37 -11.33 -17.08
CA CYS A 346 23.93 -10.53 -18.22
C CYS A 346 24.60 -9.16 -18.24
N GLY A 347 24.68 -8.57 -19.44
CA GLY A 347 25.30 -7.26 -19.67
C GLY A 347 26.82 -7.30 -19.63
N THR A 348 27.42 -6.11 -19.58
CA THR A 348 28.87 -5.90 -19.44
C THR A 348 29.22 -5.22 -18.12
N ILE A 349 30.48 -5.29 -17.69
CA ILE A 349 30.97 -4.59 -16.49
C ILE A 349 30.70 -3.09 -16.57
N ASN A 350 30.91 -2.46 -17.72
CA ASN A 350 30.63 -1.03 -17.90
C ASN A 350 29.14 -0.69 -17.68
N GLU A 351 28.23 -1.57 -18.11
CA GLU A 351 26.78 -1.38 -17.88
C GLU A 351 26.43 -1.57 -16.41
N PHE A 352 27.02 -2.59 -15.75
CA PHE A 352 26.87 -2.83 -14.32
C PHE A 352 27.36 -1.64 -13.50
N GLU A 353 28.60 -1.19 -13.70
CA GLU A 353 29.22 -0.09 -12.96
C GLU A 353 28.40 1.20 -13.12
N ARG A 354 28.00 1.53 -14.36
CA ARG A 354 27.17 2.72 -14.62
C ARG A 354 25.85 2.66 -13.86
N MET A 355 25.19 1.50 -13.85
CA MET A 355 23.92 1.35 -13.15
C MET A 355 24.11 1.37 -11.62
N PHE A 356 25.18 0.74 -11.13
CA PHE A 356 25.56 0.76 -9.72
C PHE A 356 25.80 2.20 -9.25
N GLU A 357 26.57 3.00 -9.99
CA GLU A 357 26.84 4.41 -9.68
C GLU A 357 25.57 5.27 -9.67
N ILE A 358 24.68 5.09 -10.65
CA ILE A 358 23.39 5.81 -10.69
C ILE A 358 22.59 5.53 -9.43
N ILE A 359 22.46 4.26 -9.05
CA ILE A 359 21.71 3.87 -7.86
C ILE A 359 22.43 4.29 -6.58
N ALA A 360 23.76 4.18 -6.51
CA ALA A 360 24.55 4.61 -5.35
C ALA A 360 24.31 6.09 -5.03
N LYS A 361 24.36 6.96 -6.05
CA LYS A 361 24.09 8.40 -5.90
C LYS A 361 22.64 8.69 -5.49
N THR A 362 21.69 7.99 -6.10
CA THR A 362 20.26 8.21 -5.83
C THR A 362 19.83 7.63 -4.47
N SER A 363 20.47 6.55 -4.03
CA SER A 363 20.16 5.86 -2.76
C SER A 363 20.33 6.75 -1.55
N ASP A 364 21.26 7.71 -1.59
CA ASP A 364 21.49 8.66 -0.49
C ASP A 364 20.25 9.53 -0.22
N VAL A 365 19.48 9.85 -1.24
CA VAL A 365 18.25 10.65 -1.10
C VAL A 365 17.03 9.77 -0.84
N ILE A 366 16.99 8.61 -1.48
CA ILE A 366 15.81 7.74 -1.42
C ILE A 366 15.72 7.03 -0.09
N ALA A 367 16.85 6.59 0.48
CA ALA A 367 16.86 5.81 1.72
C ALA A 367 16.15 6.53 2.89
N SER A 368 16.30 7.86 3.01
CA SER A 368 15.59 8.67 4.02
C SER A 368 14.07 8.73 3.83
N THR A 369 13.60 8.40 2.63
CA THR A 369 12.16 8.41 2.28
C THR A 369 11.53 7.03 2.45
N LEU A 370 12.31 5.96 2.25
CA LEU A 370 11.81 4.58 2.32
C LEU A 370 11.53 4.10 3.74
N LYS A 371 11.93 4.85 4.80
CA LYS A 371 11.67 4.54 6.22
C LYS A 371 11.98 3.08 6.57
N GLY A 372 13.13 2.58 6.14
CA GLY A 372 13.55 1.21 6.42
C GLY A 372 12.72 0.11 5.76
N ASN A 373 11.91 0.41 4.73
CA ASN A 373 11.05 -0.55 4.07
C ASN A 373 11.69 -1.18 2.81
N PRO A 374 12.20 -2.43 2.87
CA PRO A 374 12.84 -3.07 1.72
C PRO A 374 11.88 -3.35 0.54
N ARG A 375 10.59 -3.57 0.79
CA ARG A 375 9.58 -3.71 -0.28
C ARG A 375 9.53 -2.44 -1.14
N GLN A 376 9.57 -1.28 -0.50
CA GLN A 376 9.56 0.00 -1.21
C GLN A 376 10.87 0.24 -1.99
N ALA A 377 12.02 -0.23 -1.50
CA ALA A 377 13.28 -0.23 -2.25
C ALA A 377 13.17 -1.04 -3.55
N LYS A 378 12.65 -2.28 -3.48
CA LYS A 378 12.37 -3.10 -4.67
C LYS A 378 11.44 -2.39 -5.65
N ARG A 379 10.34 -1.80 -5.15
CA ARG A 379 9.37 -1.07 -5.98
C ARG A 379 10.01 0.12 -6.69
N PHE A 380 10.79 0.92 -5.97
CA PHE A 380 11.53 2.03 -6.56
C PHE A 380 12.43 1.57 -7.72
N LEU A 381 13.25 0.53 -7.50
CA LEU A 381 14.15 0.02 -8.55
C LEU A 381 13.39 -0.59 -9.72
N ASN A 382 12.30 -1.33 -9.48
CA ASN A 382 11.45 -1.84 -10.55
C ASN A 382 10.85 -0.72 -11.40
N SER A 383 10.30 0.32 -10.77
CA SER A 383 9.80 1.49 -11.48
C SER A 383 10.91 2.18 -12.28
N PHE A 384 12.12 2.28 -11.72
CA PHE A 384 13.27 2.85 -12.42
C PHE A 384 13.65 2.02 -13.65
N LEU A 385 13.74 0.68 -13.52
CA LEU A 385 14.06 -0.22 -14.62
C LEU A 385 13.01 -0.16 -15.74
N ILE A 386 11.71 -0.11 -15.40
CA ILE A 386 10.64 0.04 -16.40
C ILE A 386 10.83 1.35 -17.18
N ARG A 387 11.03 2.46 -16.48
CA ARG A 387 11.19 3.78 -17.12
C ARG A 387 12.50 3.91 -17.89
N LYS A 388 13.58 3.28 -17.42
CA LYS A 388 14.85 3.14 -18.14
C LYS A 388 14.64 2.38 -19.46
N ASN A 389 13.98 1.23 -19.42
CA ASN A 389 13.71 0.44 -20.63
C ASN A 389 12.81 1.20 -21.61
N LEU A 390 11.82 1.95 -21.12
CA LEU A 390 11.03 2.86 -21.97
C LEU A 390 11.88 3.96 -22.58
N ALA A 391 12.81 4.53 -21.82
CA ALA A 391 13.74 5.54 -22.33
C ALA A 391 14.65 4.96 -23.44
N GLU A 392 15.14 3.74 -23.27
CA GLU A 392 15.94 3.04 -24.29
C GLU A 392 15.17 2.82 -25.60
N ILE A 393 13.83 2.72 -25.53
CA ILE A 393 12.96 2.61 -26.71
C ILE A 393 12.71 3.99 -27.33
N TYR A 394 12.22 4.96 -26.55
CA TYR A 394 11.81 6.27 -27.07
C TYR A 394 12.98 7.17 -27.45
N TYR A 395 14.11 7.04 -26.74
CA TYR A 395 15.27 7.93 -26.83
C TYR A 395 16.53 7.17 -27.26
N LYS A 396 16.38 6.04 -27.95
CA LYS A 396 17.50 5.18 -28.42
C LYS A 396 18.62 5.93 -29.14
N THR A 397 18.26 6.96 -29.92
CA THR A 397 19.20 7.77 -30.72
C THR A 397 19.73 8.99 -29.97
N ASP A 398 19.20 9.30 -28.79
CA ASP A 398 19.59 10.42 -27.97
C ASP A 398 20.77 10.05 -27.07
N LYS A 399 21.99 10.31 -27.56
CA LYS A 399 23.24 10.05 -26.82
C LYS A 399 23.38 10.93 -25.56
N GLU A 400 22.58 11.98 -25.42
CA GLU A 400 22.60 12.88 -24.25
C GLU A 400 21.58 12.46 -23.17
N PHE A 401 20.87 11.35 -23.35
CA PHE A 401 19.95 10.86 -22.32
C PHE A 401 20.73 10.35 -21.10
N ASN A 402 20.42 10.90 -19.92
CA ASN A 402 21.13 10.61 -18.69
C ASN A 402 20.20 9.96 -17.66
N TYR A 403 20.40 8.66 -17.43
CA TYR A 403 19.63 7.88 -16.46
C TYR A 403 19.77 8.33 -15.02
N ALA A 404 20.85 9.06 -14.66
CA ALA A 404 20.97 9.67 -13.34
C ALA A 404 19.95 10.80 -13.15
N ILE A 405 19.63 11.57 -14.20
CA ILE A 405 18.57 12.58 -14.15
C ILE A 405 17.21 11.91 -13.97
N LEU A 406 16.96 10.80 -14.68
CA LEU A 406 15.74 10.01 -14.50
C LEU A 406 15.61 9.53 -13.05
N ALA A 407 16.64 8.87 -12.51
CA ALA A 407 16.63 8.38 -11.14
C ALA A 407 16.42 9.50 -10.11
N LYS A 408 17.09 10.64 -10.29
CA LYS A 408 16.93 11.82 -9.42
C LYS A 408 15.51 12.40 -9.49
N LEU A 409 14.91 12.54 -10.68
CA LEU A 409 13.52 13.01 -10.80
C LEU A 409 12.52 12.04 -10.16
N MET A 410 12.75 10.73 -10.31
CA MET A 410 11.95 9.71 -9.64
C MET A 410 12.09 9.76 -8.12
N ALA A 411 13.27 10.10 -7.60
CA ALA A 411 13.45 10.33 -6.17
C ALA A 411 12.57 11.50 -5.68
N LEU A 412 12.53 12.62 -6.41
CA LEU A 412 11.68 13.77 -6.05
C LEU A 412 10.19 13.40 -6.08
N GLU A 413 9.76 12.66 -7.10
CA GLU A 413 8.38 12.15 -7.20
C GLU A 413 7.98 11.32 -5.98
N TYR A 414 8.90 10.53 -5.45
CA TYR A 414 8.72 9.69 -4.28
C TYR A 414 8.76 10.47 -2.95
N ILE A 415 9.56 11.54 -2.89
CA ILE A 415 9.70 12.43 -1.73
C ILE A 415 8.47 13.34 -1.60
N ASP A 416 8.15 14.10 -2.65
CA ASP A 416 7.07 15.08 -2.68
C ASP A 416 6.55 15.26 -4.11
N THR A 417 5.39 14.65 -4.39
CA THR A 417 4.71 14.76 -5.69
C THR A 417 4.31 16.20 -6.03
N GLY A 418 4.07 17.05 -5.02
CA GLY A 418 3.76 18.47 -5.20
C GLY A 418 4.94 19.26 -5.77
N ARG A 419 6.13 19.11 -5.18
CA ARG A 419 7.38 19.71 -5.70
C ARG A 419 7.77 19.15 -7.06
N PHE A 420 7.54 17.86 -7.27
CA PHE A 420 7.73 17.23 -8.56
C PHE A 420 6.85 17.87 -9.67
N LYS A 421 5.56 18.08 -9.39
CA LYS A 421 4.62 18.77 -10.30
C LYS A 421 5.00 20.25 -10.51
N GLU A 422 5.54 20.90 -9.49
CA GLU A 422 6.02 22.28 -9.57
C GLU A 422 7.25 22.40 -10.49
N LEU A 423 8.22 21.50 -10.34
CA LEU A 423 9.38 21.43 -11.23
C LEU A 423 8.97 21.13 -12.68
N TYR A 424 7.94 20.31 -12.88
CA TYR A 424 7.37 20.08 -14.21
C TYR A 424 6.83 21.37 -14.83
N LYS A 425 6.08 22.19 -14.06
CA LYS A 425 5.56 23.47 -14.54
C LYS A 425 6.69 24.41 -14.96
N TRP A 426 7.73 24.54 -14.13
CA TRP A 426 8.90 25.36 -14.47
C TRP A 426 9.61 24.85 -15.73
N ALA A 427 9.71 23.54 -15.93
CA ALA A 427 10.29 22.96 -17.14
C ALA A 427 9.44 23.22 -18.40
N VAL A 428 8.11 23.28 -18.28
CA VAL A 428 7.20 23.62 -19.38
C VAL A 428 7.27 25.11 -19.72
N GLU A 429 7.25 25.99 -18.72
CA GLU A 429 7.35 27.45 -18.89
C GLU A 429 8.67 27.84 -19.56
N ASN A 430 9.74 27.10 -19.27
CA ASN A 430 11.07 27.30 -19.85
C ASN A 430 11.34 26.41 -21.07
N GLN A 431 10.33 25.92 -21.80
CA GLN A 431 10.54 24.98 -22.93
C GLN A 431 11.55 25.48 -24.00
N LYS A 432 11.65 26.80 -24.20
CA LYS A 432 12.57 27.41 -25.18
C LYS A 432 14.00 27.62 -24.66
N ASN A 433 14.21 27.59 -23.33
CA ASN A 433 15.51 27.76 -22.70
C ASN A 433 15.68 26.67 -21.63
N PRO A 434 16.62 25.72 -21.77
CA PRO A 434 16.76 24.63 -20.81
C PRO A 434 17.05 25.11 -19.38
N LYS A 435 17.45 26.37 -19.20
CA LYS A 435 17.77 26.96 -17.92
C LYS A 435 16.53 27.30 -17.08
N ILE A 436 16.32 26.58 -15.97
CA ILE A 436 15.26 26.83 -14.98
C ILE A 436 15.83 27.70 -13.83
N LYS A 437 15.55 29.01 -13.84
CA LYS A 437 16.16 29.98 -12.91
C LYS A 437 15.76 29.77 -11.45
N GLU A 438 14.51 29.37 -11.23
CA GLU A 438 13.95 29.08 -9.92
C GLU A 438 14.73 27.94 -9.27
N LEU A 439 14.90 26.84 -10.02
CA LEU A 439 15.67 25.67 -9.57
C LEU A 439 17.14 26.00 -9.33
N GLU A 440 17.77 26.79 -10.19
CA GLU A 440 19.16 27.25 -10.02
C GLU A 440 19.33 28.03 -8.70
N SER A 441 18.40 28.95 -8.43
CA SER A 441 18.42 29.81 -7.25
C SER A 441 18.29 28.98 -5.98
N ILE A 442 17.26 28.13 -5.88
CA ILE A 442 17.04 27.30 -4.68
C ILE A 442 18.15 26.27 -4.47
N THR A 443 18.72 25.73 -5.55
CA THR A 443 19.85 24.78 -5.46
C THR A 443 21.09 25.49 -4.92
N SER A 444 21.38 26.71 -5.39
CA SER A 444 22.55 27.49 -4.96
C SER A 444 22.44 27.90 -3.49
N ILE A 445 21.29 28.43 -3.07
CA ILE A 445 21.02 28.82 -1.67
C ILE A 445 21.13 27.59 -0.75
N SER A 446 20.48 26.49 -1.13
CA SER A 446 20.50 25.25 -0.34
C SER A 446 21.91 24.69 -0.17
N ARG A 447 22.79 24.83 -1.17
CA ARG A 447 24.18 24.36 -1.09
C ARG A 447 25.05 25.16 -0.13
N ASN A 448 24.72 26.43 0.09
CA ASN A 448 25.42 27.29 1.04
C ASN A 448 24.87 27.14 2.48
N ASP A 449 23.92 26.22 2.71
CA ASP A 449 23.24 26.06 3.99
C ASP A 449 22.49 27.32 4.46
N GLU A 450 22.06 28.14 3.50
CA GLU A 450 21.28 29.36 3.72
C GLU A 450 19.77 29.08 3.76
N GLU A 451 19.02 29.88 4.51
CA GLU A 451 17.55 29.76 4.56
C GLU A 451 16.92 30.17 3.23
N LEU A 452 15.99 29.34 2.73
CA LEU A 452 15.27 29.64 1.50
C LEU A 452 14.31 30.83 1.70
N PRO A 453 14.19 31.73 0.70
CA PRO A 453 13.21 32.81 0.70
C PRO A 453 11.78 32.31 0.94
N GLU A 454 10.91 33.17 1.47
CA GLU A 454 9.53 32.81 1.85
C GLU A 454 8.74 32.20 0.68
N GLU A 455 8.98 32.68 -0.55
CA GLU A 455 8.39 32.15 -1.79
C GLU A 455 8.75 30.69 -2.08
N TYR A 456 9.91 30.22 -1.62
CA TYR A 456 10.40 28.84 -1.78
C TYR A 456 10.36 28.04 -0.47
N ARG A 457 9.67 28.52 0.58
CA ARG A 457 9.56 27.81 1.87
C ARG A 457 9.08 26.36 1.73
N LYS A 458 8.30 26.07 0.70
CA LYS A 458 7.82 24.72 0.37
C LYS A 458 8.92 23.75 -0.10
N TRP A 459 10.09 24.26 -0.47
CA TRP A 459 11.28 23.51 -0.86
C TRP A 459 12.29 23.35 0.28
N SER A 460 12.01 23.91 1.48
CA SER A 460 12.92 23.86 2.63
C SER A 460 12.80 22.59 3.47
N ASP A 461 11.99 21.62 3.05
CA ASP A 461 11.95 20.30 3.70
C ASP A 461 13.32 19.63 3.61
N GLU A 462 13.77 19.03 4.71
CA GLU A 462 15.11 18.44 4.82
C GLU A 462 15.40 17.41 3.70
N LYS A 463 14.41 16.61 3.31
CA LYS A 463 14.57 15.60 2.25
C LYS A 463 14.69 16.24 0.87
N ILE A 464 13.95 17.33 0.64
CA ILE A 464 14.02 18.11 -0.59
C ILE A 464 15.36 18.84 -0.68
N VAL A 465 15.86 19.40 0.42
CA VAL A 465 17.20 20.00 0.47
C VAL A 465 18.30 18.97 0.18
N ARG A 466 18.21 17.76 0.78
CA ARG A 466 19.11 16.65 0.47
C ARG A 466 19.07 16.26 -1.00
N TRP A 467 17.87 16.27 -1.61
CA TRP A 467 17.68 16.04 -3.04
C TRP A 467 18.30 17.16 -3.91
N LEU A 468 18.15 18.43 -3.53
CA LEU A 468 18.78 19.55 -4.25
C LEU A 468 20.30 19.42 -4.28
N LYS A 469 20.90 19.00 -3.14
CA LYS A 469 22.34 18.79 -2.99
C LYS A 469 22.86 17.52 -3.67
N SER A 470 22.00 16.57 -4.04
CA SER A 470 22.43 15.30 -4.61
C SER A 470 22.84 15.42 -6.09
N ASP A 471 23.62 14.48 -6.58
CA ASP A 471 23.94 14.42 -8.00
C ASP A 471 22.76 13.93 -8.86
N PRO A 472 22.64 14.40 -10.12
CA PRO A 472 23.36 15.54 -10.70
C PRO A 472 22.85 16.88 -10.13
N ILE A 473 23.75 17.81 -9.82
CA ILE A 473 23.38 19.09 -9.17
C ILE A 473 22.80 20.10 -10.18
N ASP A 474 23.32 20.08 -11.40
CA ASP A 474 23.03 21.01 -12.50
C ASP A 474 21.73 20.67 -13.26
N LEU A 475 20.71 20.12 -12.59
CA LEU A 475 19.42 19.79 -13.21
C LEU A 475 18.79 20.98 -13.93
N TYR A 476 19.01 22.18 -13.38
CA TYR A 476 18.48 23.42 -13.91
C TYR A 476 19.02 23.77 -15.29
N GLU A 477 20.11 23.16 -15.78
CA GLU A 477 20.64 23.39 -17.14
C GLU A 477 20.19 22.33 -18.16
N LYS A 478 19.44 21.32 -17.72
CA LYS A 478 19.11 20.14 -18.54
C LYS A 478 17.69 20.24 -19.12
N LYS A 479 17.50 19.67 -20.31
CA LYS A 479 16.16 19.53 -20.91
C LYS A 479 15.35 18.46 -20.18
N LEU A 480 14.55 18.86 -19.19
CA LEU A 480 13.85 17.93 -18.30
C LEU A 480 12.57 17.30 -18.88
N LEU A 481 11.94 17.93 -19.89
CA LEU A 481 10.63 17.49 -20.42
C LEU A 481 10.63 16.03 -20.92
N LYS A 482 11.74 15.56 -21.50
CA LYS A 482 11.87 14.17 -21.95
C LYS A 482 11.83 13.15 -20.81
N TYR A 483 12.32 13.52 -19.63
CA TYR A 483 12.26 12.68 -18.44
C TYR A 483 10.86 12.73 -17.81
N PHE A 484 10.24 13.91 -17.74
CA PHE A 484 8.86 14.06 -17.26
C PHE A 484 7.84 13.26 -18.07
N TYR A 485 8.09 13.07 -19.37
CA TYR A 485 7.26 12.21 -20.22
C TYR A 485 7.23 10.75 -19.73
N LEU A 486 8.35 10.24 -19.25
CA LEU A 486 8.49 8.86 -18.73
C LEU A 486 7.86 8.68 -17.34
N THR A 487 7.56 9.77 -16.66
CA THR A 487 6.99 9.82 -15.30
C THR A 487 5.58 10.44 -15.29
N ARG A 488 4.94 10.53 -16.46
CA ARG A 488 3.67 11.28 -16.66
C ARG A 488 2.49 10.77 -15.85
N GLU A 489 2.53 9.51 -15.41
CA GLU A 489 1.49 8.89 -14.58
C GLU A 489 1.30 9.67 -13.27
N SER A 490 2.37 10.18 -12.68
CA SER A 490 2.36 10.92 -11.41
C SER A 490 2.10 12.41 -11.57
N LEU A 491 2.02 12.89 -12.82
CA LEU A 491 1.72 14.29 -13.12
C LEU A 491 0.22 14.59 -13.12
N ASP A 492 -0.65 13.57 -13.01
CA ASP A 492 -2.11 13.71 -13.15
C ASP A 492 -2.47 14.67 -14.30
N ILE A 493 -1.99 14.40 -15.51
CA ILE A 493 -2.19 15.31 -16.66
C ILE A 493 -3.68 15.43 -17.06
N ASN A 494 -4.56 14.62 -16.44
CA ASN A 494 -6.02 14.71 -16.51
C ASN A 494 -6.66 15.41 -15.29
N VAL A 495 -5.96 16.34 -14.63
CA VAL A 495 -6.58 17.26 -13.66
C VAL A 495 -7.56 18.14 -14.43
N SER A 496 -8.86 17.92 -14.22
CA SER A 496 -9.91 18.86 -14.60
C SER A 496 -9.61 20.18 -13.88
N VAL A 497 -9.83 21.35 -14.50
CA VAL A 497 -9.61 22.66 -13.85
C VAL A 497 -10.39 22.76 -12.52
N SER A 498 -11.45 21.97 -12.35
CA SER A 498 -12.17 21.75 -11.09
C SER A 498 -11.32 21.20 -9.93
N ASP A 499 -10.27 20.44 -10.22
CA ASP A 499 -9.38 19.83 -9.22
C ASP A 499 -8.30 20.81 -8.73
N SER A 500 -8.16 21.97 -9.40
CA SER A 500 -7.32 23.09 -8.98
C SER A 500 -8.01 24.05 -7.99
N LEU A 501 -9.30 23.78 -7.71
CA LEU A 501 -10.14 24.53 -6.78
C LEU A 501 -9.82 24.12 -5.34
N GLY A 502 -9.65 25.09 -4.44
CA GLY A 502 -9.60 24.82 -3.01
C GLY A 502 -10.97 24.40 -2.47
N LYS A 503 -11.05 24.00 -1.19
CA LYS A 503 -12.31 23.52 -0.58
C LYS A 503 -13.45 24.54 -0.67
N VAL A 504 -13.14 25.83 -0.53
CA VAL A 504 -14.13 26.92 -0.60
C VAL A 504 -14.58 27.12 -2.05
N GLU A 505 -13.64 27.19 -2.99
CA GLU A 505 -13.94 27.34 -4.41
C GLU A 505 -14.71 26.15 -4.99
N LEU A 506 -14.37 24.92 -4.58
CA LEU A 506 -15.05 23.69 -4.97
C LEU A 506 -16.49 23.64 -4.45
N THR A 507 -16.73 24.15 -3.25
CA THR A 507 -18.09 24.26 -2.69
C THR A 507 -18.94 25.22 -3.50
N ILE A 508 -18.38 26.37 -3.90
CA ILE A 508 -19.07 27.37 -4.71
C ILE A 508 -19.31 26.84 -6.13
N PHE A 509 -18.31 26.20 -6.74
CA PHE A 509 -18.39 25.54 -8.04
C PHE A 509 -19.52 24.50 -8.08
N ASN A 510 -19.55 23.58 -7.11
CA ASN A 510 -20.60 22.57 -7.00
C ASN A 510 -21.98 23.19 -6.77
N LYS A 511 -22.06 24.25 -5.96
CA LYS A 511 -23.31 24.98 -5.73
C LYS A 511 -23.86 25.60 -7.03
N ILE A 512 -23.00 26.16 -7.87
CA ILE A 512 -23.39 26.71 -9.18
C ILE A 512 -23.91 25.59 -10.08
N LEU A 513 -23.20 24.46 -10.20
CA LEU A 513 -23.59 23.35 -11.09
C LEU A 513 -24.87 22.64 -10.66
N GLN A 514 -25.03 22.38 -9.36
CA GLN A 514 -26.16 21.62 -8.79
C GLN A 514 -27.43 22.46 -8.63
N SER A 515 -27.32 23.80 -8.66
CA SER A 515 -28.49 24.66 -8.54
C SER A 515 -29.44 24.50 -9.74
N LYS A 516 -30.73 24.31 -9.43
CA LYS A 516 -31.83 24.20 -10.40
C LYS A 516 -32.50 25.53 -10.70
N ARG A 517 -32.31 26.56 -9.87
CA ARG A 517 -32.99 27.86 -9.99
C ARG A 517 -32.05 28.91 -10.57
N ALA A 518 -32.49 29.60 -11.62
CA ALA A 518 -31.74 30.67 -12.30
C ALA A 518 -31.28 31.79 -11.37
N THR A 519 -32.14 32.18 -10.43
CA THR A 519 -31.85 33.21 -9.44
C THR A 519 -30.70 32.85 -8.51
N ASP A 520 -30.53 31.56 -8.20
CA ASP A 520 -29.63 31.11 -7.14
C ASP A 520 -28.19 30.97 -7.65
N TYR A 521 -28.00 30.41 -8.86
CA TYR A 521 -26.67 30.41 -9.49
C TYR A 521 -26.31 31.79 -10.04
N GLY A 522 -27.26 32.56 -10.58
CA GLY A 522 -27.02 33.93 -11.06
C GLY A 522 -26.48 34.86 -9.98
N ARG A 523 -27.14 34.92 -8.82
CA ARG A 523 -26.66 35.70 -7.65
C ARG A 523 -25.30 35.24 -7.15
N THR A 524 -25.03 33.94 -7.22
CA THR A 524 -23.74 33.39 -6.80
C THR A 524 -22.63 33.85 -7.75
N VAL A 525 -22.87 33.79 -9.06
CA VAL A 525 -21.94 34.24 -10.12
C VAL A 525 -21.69 35.75 -10.05
N GLU A 526 -22.72 36.57 -9.85
CA GLU A 526 -22.59 38.03 -9.69
C GLU A 526 -21.67 38.42 -8.53
N LYS A 527 -21.80 37.72 -7.40
CA LYS A 527 -21.05 38.02 -6.16
C LYS A 527 -19.64 37.43 -6.11
N LEU A 528 -19.23 36.64 -7.12
CA LEU A 528 -17.90 36.00 -7.10
C LEU A 528 -16.77 37.05 -7.06
N LYS A 529 -16.92 38.17 -7.77
CA LYS A 529 -15.92 39.26 -7.81
C LYS A 529 -15.81 40.02 -6.49
N ASP A 530 -16.86 39.99 -5.66
CA ASP A 530 -16.92 40.69 -4.37
C ASP A 530 -16.24 39.91 -3.24
N ASN A 531 -15.93 38.62 -3.47
CA ASN A 531 -15.32 37.76 -2.47
C ASN A 531 -13.78 37.82 -2.56
N LYS A 532 -13.17 38.53 -1.60
CA LYS A 532 -11.71 38.72 -1.52
C LYS A 532 -10.93 37.47 -1.08
N GLU A 533 -11.62 36.47 -0.54
CA GLU A 533 -10.99 35.25 -0.01
C GLU A 533 -10.80 34.16 -1.07
N ILE A 534 -11.37 34.34 -2.27
CA ILE A 534 -11.31 33.36 -3.36
C ILE A 534 -10.76 33.98 -4.65
N LYS A 535 -10.06 33.17 -5.45
CA LYS A 535 -9.70 33.56 -6.82
C LYS A 535 -10.85 33.18 -7.76
N TYR A 536 -11.78 34.10 -8.00
CA TYR A 536 -12.97 33.84 -8.83
C TYR A 536 -12.64 33.34 -10.24
N THR A 537 -11.51 33.77 -10.81
CA THR A 537 -11.04 33.32 -12.13
C THR A 537 -10.90 31.80 -12.20
N LYS A 538 -10.40 31.15 -11.14
CA LYS A 538 -10.30 29.68 -11.09
C LYS A 538 -11.65 28.99 -11.20
N ILE A 539 -12.68 29.53 -10.54
CA ILE A 539 -14.04 28.99 -10.57
C ILE A 539 -14.63 29.17 -11.98
N LEU A 540 -14.41 30.32 -12.60
CA LEU A 540 -14.87 30.60 -13.96
C LEU A 540 -14.17 29.69 -14.97
N ASP A 541 -12.85 29.52 -14.89
CA ASP A 541 -12.08 28.63 -15.76
C ASP A 541 -12.58 27.18 -15.66
N ALA A 542 -12.87 26.71 -14.44
CA ALA A 542 -13.45 25.39 -14.21
C ALA A 542 -14.85 25.24 -14.81
N LEU A 543 -15.70 26.27 -14.70
CA LEU A 543 -17.04 26.26 -15.28
C LEU A 543 -16.98 26.25 -16.82
N ILE A 544 -16.09 27.03 -17.43
CA ILE A 544 -15.90 27.05 -18.88
C ILE A 544 -15.45 25.67 -19.40
N GLU A 545 -14.58 24.96 -18.67
CA GLU A 545 -14.19 23.61 -19.06
C GLU A 545 -15.37 22.63 -18.99
N GLU A 546 -16.17 22.70 -17.91
CA GLU A 546 -17.36 21.85 -17.76
C GLU A 546 -18.39 22.12 -18.87
N PHE A 547 -18.53 23.38 -19.26
CA PHE A 547 -19.39 23.80 -20.36
C PHE A 547 -18.94 23.28 -21.72
N ARG A 548 -17.62 23.16 -21.96
CA ARG A 548 -17.08 22.52 -23.17
C ARG A 548 -17.44 21.03 -23.25
N LYS A 549 -17.60 20.38 -22.08
CA LYS A 549 -17.98 18.97 -21.97
C LYS A 549 -19.51 18.79 -22.06
N ASN A 550 -20.29 19.74 -21.57
CA ASN A 550 -21.74 19.64 -21.46
C ASN A 550 -22.49 20.93 -21.86
N CYS A 551 -22.88 21.00 -23.14
CA CYS A 551 -23.65 22.11 -23.70
C CYS A 551 -25.04 22.32 -23.07
N LYS A 552 -25.60 21.33 -22.34
CA LYS A 552 -26.91 21.46 -21.67
C LYS A 552 -26.89 22.47 -20.51
N LEU A 553 -25.71 22.96 -20.12
CA LEU A 553 -25.54 23.96 -19.07
C LEU A 553 -25.65 25.41 -19.57
N LEU A 554 -26.19 25.65 -20.78
CA LEU A 554 -26.32 26.97 -21.40
C LEU A 554 -26.85 28.06 -20.47
N GLU A 555 -27.90 27.75 -19.69
CA GLU A 555 -28.52 28.73 -18.78
C GLU A 555 -27.52 29.22 -17.71
N LYS A 556 -26.54 28.41 -17.34
CA LYS A 556 -25.49 28.76 -16.37
C LYS A 556 -24.34 29.55 -16.99
N MET A 557 -24.18 29.54 -18.31
CA MET A 557 -23.23 30.42 -19.02
C MET A 557 -23.70 31.88 -19.04
N GLN A 558 -25.01 32.10 -19.06
CA GLN A 558 -25.62 33.42 -19.23
C GLN A 558 -25.16 34.44 -18.17
N PRO A 559 -25.23 34.16 -16.85
CA PRO A 559 -24.75 35.12 -15.86
C PRO A 559 -23.26 35.41 -15.98
N ILE A 560 -22.45 34.43 -16.41
CA ILE A 560 -21.00 34.63 -16.59
C ILE A 560 -20.75 35.58 -17.77
N TYR A 561 -21.43 35.35 -18.89
CA TYR A 561 -21.32 36.19 -20.09
C TYR A 561 -21.71 37.66 -19.83
N ILE A 562 -22.75 37.85 -19.01
CA ILE A 562 -23.25 39.17 -18.62
C ILE A 562 -22.26 39.87 -17.69
N CYS A 563 -21.79 39.19 -16.64
CA CYS A 563 -21.02 39.81 -15.56
C CYS A 563 -19.51 39.92 -15.84
N TYR A 564 -18.95 39.09 -16.71
CA TYR A 564 -17.50 38.97 -16.93
C TYR A 564 -17.16 39.14 -18.41
N SER A 565 -16.81 40.37 -18.81
CA SER A 565 -16.40 40.70 -20.18
C SER A 565 -15.26 39.85 -20.71
N ASP A 566 -14.31 39.51 -19.83
CA ASP A 566 -13.06 38.85 -20.19
C ASP A 566 -13.27 37.38 -20.61
N TYR A 567 -14.40 36.78 -20.25
CA TYR A 567 -14.76 35.39 -20.54
C TYR A 567 -15.71 35.23 -21.74
N ARG A 568 -16.09 36.34 -22.38
CA ARG A 568 -17.03 36.33 -23.51
C ARG A 568 -16.47 35.56 -24.70
N SER A 569 -15.17 35.61 -24.94
CA SER A 569 -14.56 34.91 -26.08
C SER A 569 -14.72 33.41 -25.96
N GLU A 570 -14.37 32.87 -24.79
CA GLU A 570 -14.42 31.44 -24.49
C GLU A 570 -15.84 30.91 -24.53
N ILE A 571 -16.80 31.66 -23.97
CA ILE A 571 -18.22 31.27 -24.02
C ILE A 571 -18.70 31.23 -25.47
N LYS A 572 -18.37 32.23 -26.30
CA LYS A 572 -18.73 32.22 -27.72
C LYS A 572 -18.16 31.00 -28.44
N ASP A 573 -16.93 30.59 -28.14
CA ASP A 573 -16.34 29.37 -28.70
C ASP A 573 -17.07 28.09 -28.30
N VAL A 574 -17.61 28.03 -27.08
CA VAL A 574 -18.47 26.91 -26.66
C VAL A 574 -19.80 26.93 -27.41
N LEU A 575 -20.45 28.10 -27.51
CA LEU A 575 -21.74 28.25 -28.20
C LEU A 575 -21.65 27.90 -29.69
N LYS A 576 -20.57 28.31 -30.36
CA LYS A 576 -20.30 27.93 -31.76
C LYS A 576 -20.17 26.42 -31.97
N LYS A 577 -19.93 25.63 -30.93
CA LYS A 577 -19.83 24.16 -31.01
C LYS A 577 -21.14 23.42 -30.73
N MET A 578 -22.18 24.13 -30.31
CA MET A 578 -23.50 23.51 -30.04
C MET A 578 -24.10 22.86 -31.28
N LYS A 579 -24.86 21.79 -31.05
CA LYS A 579 -25.67 21.13 -32.08
C LYS A 579 -27.01 21.87 -32.19
N ILE A 580 -27.52 22.02 -33.41
CA ILE A 580 -28.80 22.74 -33.64
C ILE A 580 -29.97 22.06 -32.91
N THR A 581 -29.93 20.74 -32.75
CA THR A 581 -30.94 19.97 -31.99
C THR A 581 -31.05 20.39 -30.52
N GLU A 582 -30.05 21.11 -29.99
CA GLU A 582 -30.02 21.61 -28.60
C GLU A 582 -30.58 23.04 -28.49
N ILE A 583 -30.89 23.70 -29.61
CA ILE A 583 -31.40 25.06 -29.68
C ILE A 583 -32.91 25.02 -29.91
N ASN A 584 -33.67 25.46 -28.90
CA ASN A 584 -35.13 25.53 -28.87
C ASN A 584 -35.55 26.93 -28.40
N LEU A 585 -36.87 27.17 -28.28
CA LEU A 585 -37.42 28.47 -27.89
C LEU A 585 -36.87 29.00 -26.55
N GLN A 586 -36.67 28.11 -25.58
CA GLN A 586 -36.16 28.45 -24.25
C GLN A 586 -34.69 28.85 -24.31
N THR A 587 -33.86 28.06 -25.00
CA THR A 587 -32.43 28.37 -25.14
C THR A 587 -32.19 29.58 -26.03
N ALA A 588 -33.05 29.83 -27.03
CA ALA A 588 -33.03 31.05 -27.84
C ALA A 588 -33.27 32.32 -27.01
N THR A 589 -34.14 32.24 -25.99
CA THR A 589 -34.39 33.36 -25.06
C THR A 589 -33.16 33.66 -24.21
N VAL A 590 -32.40 32.63 -23.82
CA VAL A 590 -31.13 32.78 -23.09
C VAL A 590 -30.07 33.40 -23.99
N LEU A 591 -29.91 32.92 -25.23
CA LEU A 591 -28.97 33.50 -26.21
C LEU A 591 -29.33 34.95 -26.56
N SER A 592 -30.62 35.28 -26.63
CA SER A 592 -31.08 36.66 -26.86
C SER A 592 -30.55 37.62 -25.78
N SER A 593 -30.60 37.21 -24.51
CA SER A 593 -30.07 38.05 -23.43
C SER A 593 -28.55 38.28 -23.52
N MET A 594 -27.78 37.30 -24.01
CA MET A 594 -26.34 37.45 -24.24
C MET A 594 -26.10 38.37 -25.45
N TYR A 595 -26.88 38.21 -26.51
CA TYR A 595 -26.84 39.07 -27.69
C TYR A 595 -27.11 40.54 -27.36
N GLN A 596 -28.07 40.83 -26.48
CA GLN A 596 -28.37 42.20 -26.06
C GLN A 596 -27.20 42.88 -25.32
N VAL A 597 -26.32 42.11 -24.67
CA VAL A 597 -25.17 42.63 -23.92
C VAL A 597 -23.95 42.89 -24.80
N ASP A 598 -23.80 42.17 -25.91
CA ASP A 598 -22.67 42.31 -26.86
C ASP A 598 -23.13 42.05 -28.31
N LYS A 599 -23.96 42.95 -28.86
CA LYS A 599 -24.57 42.78 -30.20
C LYS A 599 -23.53 42.56 -31.30
N SER A 600 -22.47 43.36 -31.29
CA SER A 600 -21.40 43.31 -32.31
C SER A 600 -20.50 42.10 -32.14
N GLY A 601 -20.21 41.67 -30.91
CA GLY A 601 -19.33 40.54 -30.65
C GLY A 601 -20.03 39.18 -30.67
N PHE A 602 -21.35 39.14 -30.48
CA PHE A 602 -22.16 37.91 -30.49
C PHE A 602 -22.75 37.60 -31.88
N SER A 603 -22.73 38.54 -32.83
CA SER A 603 -23.20 38.34 -34.21
C SER A 603 -22.53 37.15 -34.90
N ASP A 604 -21.22 36.94 -34.67
CA ASP A 604 -20.42 35.81 -35.15
C ASP A 604 -20.94 34.45 -34.65
N VAL A 605 -21.46 34.40 -33.42
CA VAL A 605 -22.13 33.18 -32.91
C VAL A 605 -23.43 32.93 -33.66
N VAL A 606 -24.25 33.97 -33.89
CA VAL A 606 -25.51 33.84 -34.63
C VAL A 606 -25.26 33.41 -36.07
N GLU A 607 -24.24 33.96 -36.72
CA GLU A 607 -23.84 33.59 -38.08
C GLU A 607 -23.32 32.15 -38.15
N SER A 608 -22.49 31.72 -37.19
CA SER A 608 -22.03 30.33 -37.08
C SER A 608 -23.21 29.35 -36.94
N LEU A 609 -24.21 29.69 -36.13
CA LEU A 609 -25.40 28.86 -35.93
C LEU A 609 -26.31 28.84 -37.17
N LYS A 610 -26.47 29.98 -37.87
CA LYS A 610 -27.16 30.05 -39.16
C LYS A 610 -26.49 29.14 -40.20
N ASN A 611 -25.17 29.19 -40.30
CA ASN A 611 -24.39 28.39 -41.26
C ASN A 611 -24.52 26.89 -40.98
N LYS A 612 -24.83 26.49 -39.74
CA LYS A 612 -25.11 25.10 -39.41
C LYS A 612 -26.53 24.66 -39.80
N GLY A 613 -27.45 25.58 -40.11
CA GLY A 613 -28.86 25.32 -40.44
C GLY A 613 -29.87 25.62 -39.33
N LEU A 614 -29.60 26.58 -38.43
CA LEU A 614 -30.58 27.03 -37.42
C LEU A 614 -31.80 27.70 -38.09
N ASP A 615 -33.00 27.37 -37.64
CA ASP A 615 -34.25 27.94 -38.17
C ASP A 615 -34.29 29.47 -38.02
N GLN A 616 -34.69 30.15 -39.10
CA GLN A 616 -34.83 31.59 -39.18
C GLN A 616 -35.81 32.13 -38.12
N SER A 617 -36.86 31.38 -37.77
CA SER A 617 -37.80 31.77 -36.71
C SER A 617 -37.13 31.87 -35.32
N ILE A 618 -36.15 31.00 -35.05
CA ILE A 618 -35.37 30.98 -33.80
C ILE A 618 -34.31 32.07 -33.83
N VAL A 619 -33.66 32.30 -34.97
CA VAL A 619 -32.73 33.40 -35.17
C VAL A 619 -33.37 34.75 -34.86
N GLU A 620 -34.60 34.96 -35.34
CA GLU A 620 -35.34 36.19 -35.09
C GLU A 620 -35.59 36.41 -33.59
N ILE A 621 -35.85 35.34 -32.82
CA ILE A 621 -35.99 35.40 -31.36
C ILE A 621 -34.68 35.79 -30.68
N ILE A 622 -33.53 35.28 -31.15
CA ILE A 622 -32.22 35.61 -30.59
C ILE A 622 -31.91 37.10 -30.82
N VAL A 623 -32.16 37.60 -32.03
CA VAL A 623 -31.81 38.97 -32.43
C VAL A 623 -32.88 40.00 -32.03
N LYS A 624 -34.07 39.55 -31.63
CA LYS A 624 -35.19 40.42 -31.24
C LYS A 624 -34.78 41.42 -30.16
N GLU A 625 -34.92 42.70 -30.48
CA GLU A 625 -34.77 43.78 -29.50
C GLU A 625 -35.95 43.74 -28.53
N LYS A 626 -35.65 43.81 -27.23
CA LYS A 626 -36.63 43.88 -26.15
C LYS A 626 -36.90 45.31 -25.76
#